data_AF-A0AAU9UGQ2-F1
#
_entry.id   AF-A0AAU9UGQ2-F1
#
_cell.length_a   1.000
_cell.length_b   1.000
_cell.length_c   1.000
_cell.angle_alpha   90.00
_cell.angle_beta   90.00
_cell.angle_gamma   90.00
#
_symmetry.space_group_name_H-M   'P 1'
#
loop_
_entity.id
_entity.type
_entity.pdbx_description
1 polymer ?
#
loop_
_entity_poly.entity_id
_entity_poly.type
_entity_poly.pdbx_seq_one_letter_code
_entity_poly.pdbx_strand_id
1 'polypeptide(L)'
;MTTETIQNTSKTFEFSFPTCTNEELLYKLEVPVQIPYDGSTRELVQRVIKMFHIPVYLEDELNEKLAEFVSEETKNFHNERDAKLIDQFKNSELNVESIIKNWEKQFKENVVDFAEQKGTSDEEVFAAAYHKLVHSPALETIMQVESSYAKTVMDMLKNRDEDIQKLTQKQTEEMEEKMRLLNESTTEEEINALAAQHFEQQSLAAGRWDSQLDALRHTQRATHRAWVMSAINEYQTDERVTPSTSPLCSVPPDPPLAPLTPRLEESFTIHLGSQLKQTHNIRLVAMDMMDLCSGERGDG
;
A
#
# COMPACT_ATOMS: atom_id res chain seq x y z
N MET A 1 15.27 -25.72 -9.19
CA MET A 1 16.14 -26.76 -9.77
C MET A 1 17.11 -26.11 -10.75
N THR A 2 18.28 -26.71 -10.96
CA THR A 2 18.95 -26.67 -12.26
C THR A 2 17.89 -26.71 -13.35
N THR A 3 18.00 -25.88 -14.39
CA THR A 3 17.33 -26.09 -15.66
C THR A 3 17.17 -27.60 -15.83
N GLU A 4 15.95 -28.14 -15.74
CA GLU A 4 15.72 -29.48 -16.23
C GLU A 4 16.12 -29.32 -17.69
N THR A 5 17.33 -29.75 -18.00
CA THR A 5 17.80 -29.90 -19.36
C THR A 5 16.71 -30.77 -19.94
N ILE A 6 15.81 -30.14 -20.70
CA ILE A 6 14.79 -30.86 -21.43
C ILE A 6 15.61 -31.91 -22.17
N GLN A 7 15.46 -33.17 -21.74
CA GLN A 7 16.28 -34.25 -22.26
C GLN A 7 15.74 -34.48 -23.65
N ASN A 8 16.21 -33.65 -24.58
CA ASN A 8 15.77 -33.65 -25.94
C ASN A 8 16.21 -34.99 -26.50
N THR A 9 15.22 -35.81 -26.84
CA THR A 9 15.47 -37.13 -27.38
C THR A 9 15.54 -36.95 -28.90
N SER A 10 16.69 -37.25 -29.48
CA SER A 10 16.86 -37.20 -30.94
C SER A 10 16.15 -38.41 -31.55
N LYS A 11 15.06 -38.18 -32.29
CA LYS A 11 14.42 -39.21 -33.13
C LYS A 11 14.61 -38.90 -34.60
N THR A 12 14.83 -39.93 -35.40
CA THR A 12 15.04 -39.79 -36.84
C THR A 12 13.69 -39.75 -37.54
N PHE A 13 13.45 -38.67 -38.29
CA PHE A 13 12.35 -38.56 -39.23
C PHE A 13 12.80 -39.14 -40.57
N GLU A 14 12.05 -40.13 -41.08
CA GLU A 14 12.29 -40.75 -42.38
C GLU A 14 11.22 -40.29 -43.38
N PHE A 15 11.65 -39.73 -44.51
CA PHE A 15 10.77 -39.31 -45.59
C PHE A 15 11.29 -39.79 -46.93
N SER A 16 10.45 -40.42 -47.74
CA SER A 16 10.86 -40.95 -49.05
C SER A 16 10.10 -40.29 -50.19
N PHE A 17 10.81 -39.81 -51.21
CA PHE A 17 10.20 -39.17 -52.39
C PHE A 17 10.81 -39.68 -53.71
N PRO A 18 10.05 -39.71 -54.82
CA PRO A 18 10.54 -40.22 -56.10
C PRO A 18 11.58 -39.27 -56.73
N THR A 19 12.59 -39.85 -57.39
CA THR A 19 13.58 -39.07 -58.15
C THR A 19 13.02 -38.71 -59.53
N CYS A 20 13.29 -37.48 -60.01
CA CYS A 20 12.79 -36.98 -61.31
C CYS A 20 13.23 -37.83 -62.53
N THR A 21 14.15 -38.77 -62.35
CA THR A 21 14.69 -39.66 -63.40
C THR A 21 14.11 -41.07 -63.40
N ASN A 22 13.43 -41.52 -62.33
CA ASN A 22 12.81 -42.86 -62.27
C ASN A 22 11.75 -42.91 -61.16
N GLU A 23 10.50 -43.24 -61.51
CA GLU A 23 9.39 -43.38 -60.55
C GLU A 23 9.59 -44.57 -59.58
N GLU A 24 10.46 -45.52 -59.92
CA GLU A 24 10.77 -46.70 -59.10
C GLU A 24 11.91 -46.47 -58.07
N LEU A 25 12.66 -45.35 -58.17
CA LEU A 25 13.76 -45.01 -57.26
C LEU A 25 13.34 -43.90 -56.29
N LEU A 26 12.99 -44.31 -55.07
CA LEU A 26 12.66 -43.42 -53.95
C LEU A 26 13.93 -43.00 -53.21
N TYR A 27 14.18 -41.68 -53.13
CA TYR A 27 15.22 -41.12 -52.28
C TYR A 27 14.74 -41.08 -50.83
N LYS A 28 15.52 -41.63 -49.90
CA LYS A 28 15.22 -41.62 -48.47
C LYS A 28 15.95 -40.46 -47.79
N LEU A 29 15.19 -39.57 -47.20
CA LEU A 29 15.64 -38.47 -46.37
C LEU A 29 15.53 -38.88 -44.90
N GLU A 30 16.65 -38.87 -44.18
CA GLU A 30 16.71 -39.13 -42.74
C GLU A 30 17.15 -37.84 -42.04
N VAL A 31 16.26 -37.28 -41.21
CA VAL A 31 16.54 -36.03 -40.46
C VAL A 31 16.42 -36.30 -38.96
N PRO A 32 17.50 -36.13 -38.18
CA PRO A 32 17.40 -36.20 -36.73
C PRO A 32 16.69 -34.95 -36.19
N VAL A 33 15.58 -35.16 -35.49
CA VAL A 33 14.76 -34.11 -34.86
C VAL A 33 14.82 -34.26 -33.35
N GLN A 34 15.06 -33.13 -32.66
CA GLN A 34 15.07 -33.06 -31.20
C GLN A 34 13.64 -32.89 -30.68
N ILE A 35 13.18 -33.80 -29.81
CA ILE A 35 11.84 -33.78 -29.22
C ILE A 35 11.95 -33.55 -27.70
N PRO A 36 11.15 -32.65 -27.10
CA PRO A 36 10.12 -31.81 -27.72
C PRO A 36 10.73 -30.69 -28.57
N TYR A 37 10.07 -30.38 -29.70
CA TYR A 37 10.50 -29.31 -30.59
C TYR A 37 9.71 -28.03 -30.29
N ASP A 38 10.36 -27.04 -29.68
CA ASP A 38 9.74 -25.76 -29.29
C ASP A 38 9.63 -24.73 -30.45
N GLY A 39 10.14 -25.07 -31.63
CA GLY A 39 10.18 -24.18 -32.80
C GLY A 39 9.03 -24.37 -33.78
N SER A 40 9.02 -23.58 -34.86
CA SER A 40 8.08 -23.74 -35.97
C SER A 40 8.54 -24.86 -36.92
N THR A 41 7.68 -25.85 -37.15
CA THR A 41 7.96 -26.97 -38.08
C THR A 41 8.31 -26.49 -39.47
N ARG A 42 7.71 -25.38 -39.92
CA ARG A 42 7.97 -24.74 -41.21
C ARG A 42 9.42 -24.25 -41.33
N GLU A 43 10.00 -23.70 -40.27
CA GLU A 43 11.40 -23.25 -40.28
C GLU A 43 12.37 -24.43 -40.32
N LEU A 44 12.01 -25.53 -39.64
CA LEU A 44 12.76 -26.77 -39.69
C LEU A 44 12.76 -27.36 -41.11
N VAL A 45 11.60 -27.39 -41.77
CA VAL A 45 11.45 -27.83 -43.17
C VAL A 45 12.31 -26.99 -44.10
N GLN A 46 12.26 -25.67 -43.98
CA GLN A 46 13.08 -24.78 -44.82
C GLN A 46 14.59 -24.99 -44.60
N ARG A 47 15.01 -25.29 -43.37
CA ARG A 47 16.40 -25.65 -43.07
C ARG A 47 16.78 -26.97 -43.73
N VAL A 48 15.90 -27.97 -43.68
CA VAL A 48 16.09 -29.29 -44.30
C VAL A 48 16.16 -29.16 -45.83
N ILE A 49 15.26 -28.40 -46.45
CA ILE A 49 15.25 -28.14 -47.90
C ILE A 49 16.57 -27.51 -48.36
N LYS A 50 17.05 -26.50 -47.64
CA LYS A 50 18.33 -25.84 -47.94
C LYS A 50 19.53 -26.76 -47.76
N MET A 51 19.50 -27.64 -46.77
CA MET A 51 20.62 -28.53 -46.44
C MET A 51 20.74 -29.70 -47.42
N PHE A 52 19.61 -30.28 -47.82
CA PHE A 52 19.55 -31.46 -48.69
C PHE A 52 19.23 -31.13 -50.16
N HIS A 53 19.12 -29.85 -50.53
CA HIS A 53 18.81 -29.38 -51.89
C HIS A 53 17.53 -30.02 -52.47
N ILE A 54 16.50 -30.13 -51.63
CA ILE A 54 15.23 -30.76 -52.00
C ILE A 54 14.45 -29.80 -52.91
N PRO A 55 13.78 -30.29 -53.98
CA PRO A 55 12.93 -29.46 -54.80
C PRO A 55 11.77 -28.81 -54.02
N VAL A 56 11.49 -27.54 -54.32
CA VAL A 56 10.49 -26.71 -53.62
C VAL A 56 9.07 -27.26 -53.71
N TYR A 57 8.75 -28.07 -54.73
CA TYR A 57 7.42 -28.67 -54.88
C TYR A 57 7.07 -29.70 -53.80
N LEU A 58 8.06 -30.20 -53.06
CA LEU A 58 7.87 -31.14 -51.95
C LEU A 58 7.78 -30.43 -50.58
N GLU A 59 7.86 -29.09 -50.54
CA GLU A 59 7.86 -28.33 -49.28
C GLU A 59 6.59 -28.56 -48.47
N ASP A 60 5.43 -28.51 -49.11
CA ASP A 60 4.14 -28.65 -48.43
C ASP A 60 3.92 -30.06 -47.88
N GLU A 61 4.24 -31.10 -48.67
CA GLU A 61 4.11 -32.50 -48.27
C GLU A 61 5.11 -32.87 -47.15
N LEU A 62 6.34 -32.39 -47.27
CA LEU A 62 7.37 -32.56 -46.24
C LEU A 62 6.98 -31.85 -44.94
N ASN A 63 6.39 -30.65 -45.03
CA ASN A 63 5.92 -29.92 -43.87
C ASN A 63 4.73 -30.59 -43.18
N GLU A 64 3.77 -31.12 -43.94
CA GLU A 64 2.65 -31.87 -43.37
C GLU A 64 3.16 -33.12 -42.62
N LYS A 65 4.03 -33.91 -43.27
CA LYS A 65 4.58 -35.14 -42.68
C LYS A 65 5.50 -34.87 -41.49
N LEU A 66 6.32 -33.83 -41.55
CA LEU A 66 7.18 -33.45 -40.43
C LEU A 66 6.37 -32.88 -39.27
N ALA A 67 5.32 -32.10 -39.54
CA ALA A 67 4.44 -31.57 -38.50
C ALA A 67 3.65 -32.69 -37.81
N GLU A 68 3.15 -33.66 -38.57
CA GLU A 68 2.50 -34.87 -38.05
C GLU A 68 3.47 -35.64 -37.15
N PHE A 69 4.67 -35.93 -37.64
CA PHE A 69 5.71 -36.63 -36.87
C PHE A 69 6.10 -35.89 -35.58
N VAL A 70 6.38 -34.58 -35.66
CA VAL A 70 6.74 -33.78 -34.49
C VAL A 70 5.60 -33.75 -33.48
N SER A 71 4.35 -33.63 -33.93
CA SER A 71 3.18 -33.61 -33.05
C SER A 71 2.98 -34.96 -32.33
N GLU A 72 3.00 -36.06 -33.08
CA GLU A 72 2.84 -37.40 -32.51
C GLU A 72 3.97 -37.76 -31.56
N GLU A 73 5.22 -37.49 -31.94
CA GLU A 73 6.37 -37.81 -31.12
C GLU A 73 6.48 -36.92 -29.88
N THR A 74 6.13 -35.64 -29.98
CA THR A 74 6.05 -34.74 -28.82
C THR A 74 4.93 -35.20 -27.87
N LYS A 75 3.77 -35.59 -28.41
CA LYS A 75 2.67 -36.14 -27.62
C LYS A 75 3.08 -37.44 -26.92
N ASN A 76 3.75 -38.36 -27.62
CA ASN A 76 4.24 -39.61 -27.04
C ASN A 76 5.29 -39.35 -25.95
N PHE A 77 6.22 -38.42 -26.18
CA PHE A 77 7.21 -38.02 -25.16
C PHE A 77 6.53 -37.50 -23.89
N HIS A 78 5.54 -36.61 -24.02
CA HIS A 78 4.79 -36.12 -22.86
C HIS A 78 3.97 -37.22 -22.18
N ASN A 79 3.28 -38.08 -22.94
CA ASN A 79 2.52 -39.20 -22.39
C ASN A 79 3.41 -40.18 -21.61
N GLU A 80 4.59 -40.53 -22.16
CA GLU A 80 5.54 -41.43 -21.48
C GLU A 80 6.13 -40.78 -20.22
N ARG A 81 6.48 -39.48 -20.30
CA ARG A 81 6.96 -38.73 -19.14
C ARG A 81 5.90 -38.68 -18.05
N ASP A 82 4.68 -38.35 -18.41
CA ASP A 82 3.58 -38.19 -17.47
C ASP A 82 3.16 -39.54 -16.88
N ALA A 83 3.16 -40.63 -17.66
CA ALA A 83 2.96 -41.99 -17.16
C ALA A 83 4.04 -42.39 -16.12
N LYS A 84 5.31 -42.09 -16.41
CA LYS A 84 6.42 -42.32 -15.45
C LYS A 84 6.24 -41.51 -14.17
N LEU A 85 5.86 -40.24 -14.26
CA LEU A 85 5.59 -39.40 -13.09
C LEU A 85 4.39 -39.93 -12.28
N ILE A 86 3.32 -40.38 -12.93
CA ILE A 86 2.16 -40.97 -12.27
C ILE A 86 2.54 -42.27 -11.55
N ASP A 87 3.37 -43.12 -12.15
CA ASP A 87 3.82 -44.36 -11.51
C ASP A 87 4.78 -44.07 -10.34
N GLN A 88 5.69 -43.10 -10.47
CA GLN A 88 6.53 -42.62 -9.37
C GLN A 88 5.69 -42.02 -8.22
N PHE A 89 4.56 -41.39 -8.55
CA PHE A 89 3.63 -40.85 -7.56
C PHE A 89 2.89 -41.97 -6.83
N LYS A 90 2.39 -42.99 -7.55
CA LYS A 90 1.76 -44.17 -6.95
C LYS A 90 2.71 -44.93 -6.03
N ASN A 91 3.99 -45.00 -6.40
CA ASN A 91 5.03 -45.66 -5.61
C ASN A 91 5.55 -44.79 -4.45
N SER A 92 5.00 -43.58 -4.26
CA SER A 92 5.42 -42.60 -3.22
C SER A 92 6.90 -42.21 -3.27
N GLU A 93 7.55 -42.34 -4.43
CA GLU A 93 8.95 -41.92 -4.64
C GLU A 93 9.06 -40.41 -4.94
N LEU A 94 7.94 -39.77 -5.28
CA LEU A 94 7.86 -38.34 -5.55
C LEU A 94 7.74 -37.54 -4.25
N ASN A 95 8.78 -36.74 -3.97
CA ASN A 95 8.80 -35.82 -2.83
C ASN A 95 7.95 -34.57 -3.15
N VAL A 96 6.64 -34.66 -2.94
CA VAL A 96 5.66 -33.58 -3.18
C VAL A 96 6.04 -32.28 -2.45
N GLU A 97 6.58 -32.40 -1.22
CA GLU A 97 7.01 -31.26 -0.42
C GLU A 97 8.14 -30.45 -1.08
N SER A 98 9.08 -31.13 -1.74
CA SER A 98 10.16 -30.48 -2.48
C SER A 98 9.65 -29.74 -3.72
N ILE A 99 8.60 -30.26 -4.38
CA ILE A 99 7.95 -29.62 -5.51
C ILE A 99 7.24 -28.35 -5.05
N ILE A 100 6.46 -28.43 -3.96
CA ILE A 100 5.77 -27.28 -3.37
C ILE A 100 6.77 -26.18 -3.01
N LYS A 101 7.89 -26.54 -2.36
CA LYS A 101 8.96 -25.57 -2.04
C LYS A 101 9.58 -24.92 -3.27
N ASN A 102 9.78 -25.69 -4.35
CA ASN A 102 10.32 -25.15 -5.60
C ASN A 102 9.30 -24.23 -6.30
N TRP A 103 8.02 -24.58 -6.29
CA TRP A 103 6.94 -23.73 -6.79
C TRP A 103 6.82 -22.44 -5.98
N GLU A 104 6.87 -22.52 -4.65
CA GLU A 104 6.86 -21.35 -3.78
C GLU A 104 8.06 -20.44 -4.06
N LYS A 105 9.24 -21.03 -4.28
CA LYS A 105 10.45 -20.29 -4.67
C LYS A 105 10.27 -19.59 -6.02
N GLN A 106 9.84 -20.30 -7.06
CA GLN A 106 9.64 -19.71 -8.39
C GLN A 106 8.53 -18.66 -8.39
N PHE A 107 7.48 -18.86 -7.60
CA PHE A 107 6.41 -17.88 -7.44
C PHE A 107 6.94 -16.62 -6.75
N LYS A 108 7.71 -16.75 -5.67
CA LYS A 108 8.36 -15.61 -5.01
C LYS A 108 9.29 -14.85 -5.95
N GLU A 109 10.12 -15.56 -6.71
CA GLU A 109 11.02 -14.95 -7.70
C GLU A 109 10.24 -14.20 -8.78
N ASN A 110 9.22 -14.82 -9.38
CA ASN A 110 8.37 -14.15 -10.37
C ASN A 110 7.59 -12.96 -9.79
N VAL A 111 7.09 -13.06 -8.56
CA VAL A 111 6.40 -11.94 -7.90
C VAL A 111 7.37 -10.80 -7.65
N VAL A 112 8.63 -11.06 -7.28
CA VAL A 112 9.64 -10.01 -7.12
C VAL A 112 9.98 -9.34 -8.46
N ASP A 113 10.08 -10.12 -9.54
CA ASP A 113 10.51 -9.64 -10.85
C ASP A 113 9.39 -8.91 -11.63
N PHE A 114 8.13 -9.33 -11.47
CA PHE A 114 7.01 -8.89 -12.30
C PHE A 114 5.86 -8.22 -11.53
N ALA A 115 5.81 -8.31 -10.19
CA ALA A 115 4.81 -7.52 -9.46
C ALA A 115 5.25 -6.06 -9.42
N GLU A 116 4.28 -5.15 -9.59
CA GLU A 116 4.50 -3.75 -9.29
C GLU A 116 4.99 -3.64 -7.85
N GLN A 117 6.24 -3.18 -7.68
CA GLN A 117 6.74 -2.73 -6.39
C GLN A 117 5.93 -1.50 -6.02
N LYS A 118 4.76 -1.72 -5.41
CA LYS A 118 4.00 -0.66 -4.75
C LYS A 118 4.97 -0.07 -3.74
N GLY A 119 5.45 1.15 -4.00
CA GLY A 119 6.39 1.83 -3.11
C GLY A 119 5.85 1.88 -1.68
N THR A 120 6.69 2.28 -0.73
CA THR A 120 6.27 2.54 0.66
C THR A 120 4.96 3.32 0.64
N SER A 121 3.96 2.82 1.37
CA SER A 121 2.62 3.41 1.36
C SER A 121 2.72 4.89 1.72
N ASP A 122 1.92 5.76 1.09
CA ASP A 122 1.86 7.19 1.44
C ASP A 122 1.62 7.38 2.95
N GLU A 123 0.91 6.45 3.58
CA GLU A 123 0.70 6.43 5.02
C GLU A 123 1.97 6.13 5.83
N GLU A 124 2.83 5.23 5.34
CA GLU A 124 4.13 4.95 5.97
C GLU A 124 5.07 6.15 5.82
N VAL A 125 5.03 6.83 4.66
CA VAL A 125 5.80 8.05 4.42
C VAL A 125 5.34 9.17 5.36
N PHE A 126 4.02 9.37 5.51
CA PHE A 126 3.47 10.35 6.45
C PHE A 126 3.85 10.03 7.90
N ALA A 127 3.69 8.77 8.34
CA ALA A 127 4.02 8.36 9.70
C ALA A 127 5.51 8.58 10.02
N ALA A 128 6.40 8.22 9.09
CA ALA A 128 7.83 8.48 9.21
C ALA A 128 8.15 9.99 9.23
N ALA A 129 7.44 10.78 8.43
CA ALA A 129 7.62 12.22 8.36
C ALA A 129 7.19 12.91 9.66
N TYR A 130 6.00 12.58 10.17
CA TYR A 130 5.48 13.09 11.42
C TYR A 130 6.38 12.72 12.60
N HIS A 131 6.81 11.44 12.69
CA HIS A 131 7.73 11.00 13.74
C HIS A 131 9.04 11.80 13.73
N LYS A 132 9.64 12.04 12.56
CA LYS A 132 10.86 12.86 12.44
C LYS A 132 10.63 14.31 12.90
N LEU A 133 9.50 14.90 12.55
CA LEU A 133 9.18 16.29 12.91
C LEU A 133 8.82 16.47 14.39
N VAL A 134 8.22 15.47 15.03
CA VAL A 134 7.94 15.49 16.48
C VAL A 134 9.22 15.50 17.31
N HIS A 135 10.29 14.85 16.81
CA HIS A 135 11.61 14.90 17.45
C HIS A 135 12.44 16.11 17.03
N SER A 136 11.90 16.99 16.18
CA SER A 136 12.57 18.20 15.73
C SER A 136 12.04 19.44 16.46
N PRO A 137 12.70 20.61 16.31
CA PRO A 137 12.17 21.87 16.84
C PRO A 137 10.79 22.27 16.30
N ALA A 138 10.28 21.59 15.26
CA ALA A 138 8.95 21.84 14.69
C ALA A 138 7.80 21.40 15.59
N LEU A 139 8.06 20.62 16.65
CA LEU A 139 7.04 20.13 17.58
C LEU A 139 6.14 21.23 18.15
N GLU A 140 6.72 22.38 18.51
CA GLU A 140 5.95 23.50 19.06
C GLU A 140 4.95 24.03 18.03
N THR A 141 5.35 24.13 16.76
CA THR A 141 4.48 24.55 15.67
C THR A 141 3.39 23.51 15.38
N ILE A 142 3.71 22.21 15.38
CA ILE A 142 2.72 21.13 15.25
C ILE A 142 1.64 21.29 16.33
N MET A 143 2.08 21.43 17.60
CA MET A 143 1.19 21.54 18.75
C MET A 143 0.29 22.79 18.69
N GLN A 144 0.83 23.92 18.24
CA GLN A 144 0.04 25.15 18.02
C GLN A 144 -1.03 24.96 16.94
N VAL A 145 -0.68 24.32 15.82
CA VAL A 145 -1.63 24.05 14.73
C VAL A 145 -2.71 23.08 15.19
N GLU A 146 -2.36 21.98 15.85
CA GLU A 146 -3.32 21.01 16.40
C GLU A 146 -4.26 21.66 17.43
N SER A 147 -3.73 22.50 18.33
CA SER A 147 -4.53 23.28 19.30
C SER A 147 -5.52 24.22 18.60
N SER A 148 -5.08 24.91 17.55
CA SER A 148 -5.96 25.80 16.77
C SER A 148 -7.11 25.05 16.08
N TYR A 149 -6.84 23.85 15.55
CA TYR A 149 -7.85 22.98 14.96
C TYR A 149 -8.82 22.46 16.02
N ALA A 150 -8.30 22.03 17.17
CA ALA A 150 -9.12 21.61 18.30
C ALA A 150 -10.07 22.71 18.76
N LYS A 151 -9.58 23.95 18.89
CA LYS A 151 -10.42 25.12 19.23
C LYS A 151 -11.53 25.34 18.21
N THR A 152 -11.18 25.33 16.92
CA THR A 152 -12.17 25.51 15.83
C THR A 152 -13.26 24.44 15.86
N VAL A 153 -12.89 23.17 16.10
CA VAL A 153 -13.84 22.06 16.22
C VAL A 153 -14.71 22.20 17.46
N MET A 154 -14.13 22.60 18.59
CA MET A 154 -14.88 22.86 19.83
C MET A 154 -15.90 23.99 19.66
N ASP A 155 -15.52 25.09 18.99
CA ASP A 155 -16.44 26.19 18.71
C ASP A 155 -17.60 25.75 17.81
N MET A 156 -17.32 24.92 16.80
CA MET A 156 -18.36 24.35 15.93
C MET A 156 -19.30 23.40 16.68
N LEU A 157 -18.76 22.55 17.56
CA LEU A 157 -19.57 21.66 18.41
C LEU A 157 -20.46 22.46 19.36
N LYS A 158 -19.93 23.53 19.96
CA LYS A 158 -20.70 24.43 20.82
C LYS A 158 -21.85 25.07 20.05
N ASN A 159 -21.60 25.58 18.84
CA ASN A 159 -22.64 26.16 17.99
C ASN A 159 -23.72 25.14 17.63
N ARG A 160 -23.33 23.89 17.32
CA ARG A 160 -24.27 22.80 17.08
C ARG A 160 -25.15 22.56 18.30
N ASP A 161 -24.54 22.42 19.48
CA ASP A 161 -25.26 22.10 20.71
C ASP A 161 -26.23 23.22 21.09
N GLU A 162 -25.82 24.49 20.95
CA GLU A 162 -26.70 25.65 21.15
C GLU A 162 -27.88 25.67 20.17
N ASP A 163 -27.65 25.37 18.89
CA ASP A 163 -28.71 25.37 17.88
C ASP A 163 -29.68 24.20 18.06
N ILE A 164 -29.19 23.01 18.40
CA ILE A 164 -30.04 21.86 18.74
C ILE A 164 -30.86 22.15 19.99
N GLN A 165 -30.26 22.79 21.00
CA GLN A 165 -30.97 23.16 22.22
C GLN A 165 -32.09 24.16 21.94
N LYS A 166 -31.82 25.22 21.16
CA LYS A 166 -32.83 26.20 20.75
C LYS A 166 -33.97 25.56 19.95
N LEU A 167 -33.63 24.66 19.03
CA LEU A 167 -34.63 23.93 18.24
C LEU A 167 -35.51 23.05 19.14
N THR A 168 -34.89 22.28 20.04
CA THR A 168 -35.59 21.40 20.98
C THR A 168 -36.51 22.19 21.92
N GLN A 169 -36.04 23.34 22.42
CA GLN A 169 -36.84 24.21 23.26
C GLN A 169 -38.07 24.73 22.52
N LYS A 170 -37.87 25.26 21.30
CA LYS A 170 -38.98 25.76 20.46
C LYS A 170 -40.00 24.66 20.17
N GLN A 171 -39.54 23.46 19.84
CA GLN A 171 -40.41 22.31 19.58
C GLN A 171 -41.18 21.87 20.84
N THR A 172 -40.54 21.95 22.01
CA THR A 172 -41.19 21.65 23.30
C THR A 172 -42.29 22.66 23.61
N GLU A 173 -42.02 23.96 23.42
CA GLU A 173 -43.00 25.04 23.63
C GLU A 173 -44.19 24.92 22.66
N GLU A 174 -43.94 24.66 21.37
CA GLU A 174 -44.98 24.45 20.35
C GLU A 174 -45.85 23.23 20.67
N MET A 175 -45.24 22.13 21.12
CA MET A 175 -45.94 20.90 21.51
C MET A 175 -46.78 21.13 22.76
N GLU A 176 -46.26 21.82 23.78
CA GLU A 176 -46.98 22.13 25.02
C GLU A 176 -48.20 23.03 24.75
N GLU A 177 -48.05 24.05 23.90
CA GLU A 177 -49.15 24.94 23.50
C GLU A 177 -50.27 24.14 22.79
N LYS A 178 -49.90 23.29 21.84
CA LYS A 178 -50.85 22.46 21.07
C LYS A 178 -51.52 21.41 21.94
N MET A 179 -50.80 20.84 22.90
CA MET A 179 -51.35 19.90 23.88
C MET A 179 -52.32 20.59 24.85
N ARG A 180 -52.07 21.84 25.24
CA ARG A 180 -52.98 22.62 26.09
C ARG A 180 -54.30 22.94 25.39
N LEU A 181 -54.27 23.10 24.07
CA LEU A 181 -55.42 23.42 23.23
C LEU A 181 -56.15 22.16 22.69
N LEU A 182 -55.72 20.98 23.14
CA LEU A 182 -56.31 19.70 22.77
C LEU A 182 -57.78 19.64 23.22
N ASN A 183 -58.69 19.25 22.32
CA ASN A 183 -60.15 19.25 22.48
C ASN A 183 -60.85 20.63 22.45
N GLU A 184 -60.11 21.75 22.47
CA GLU A 184 -60.70 23.09 22.32
C GLU A 184 -60.59 23.62 20.89
N SER A 185 -59.40 23.55 20.30
CA SER A 185 -59.13 24.10 18.95
C SER A 185 -58.19 23.27 18.10
N THR A 186 -57.52 22.26 18.67
CA THR A 186 -56.57 21.39 17.97
C THR A 186 -57.00 19.93 18.10
N THR A 187 -56.81 19.16 17.03
CA THR A 187 -57.11 17.72 16.98
C THR A 187 -55.86 16.86 17.21
N GLU A 188 -56.05 15.60 17.62
CA GLU A 188 -54.95 14.65 17.81
C GLU A 188 -54.15 14.39 16.52
N GLU A 189 -54.81 14.41 15.36
CA GLU A 189 -54.17 14.25 14.05
C GLU A 189 -53.19 15.40 13.75
N GLU A 190 -53.55 16.63 14.12
CA GLU A 190 -52.67 17.80 13.96
C GLU A 190 -51.45 17.74 14.88
N ILE A 191 -51.60 17.22 16.10
CA ILE A 191 -50.47 17.00 17.02
C ILE A 191 -49.52 15.94 16.46
N ASN A 192 -50.04 14.86 15.90
CA ASN A 192 -49.22 13.82 15.30
C ASN A 192 -48.48 14.32 14.04
N ALA A 193 -49.15 15.14 13.21
CA ALA A 193 -48.52 15.79 12.07
C ALA A 193 -47.41 16.77 12.50
N LEU A 194 -47.61 17.52 13.58
CA LEU A 194 -46.60 18.40 14.17
C LEU A 194 -45.39 17.61 14.68
N ALA A 195 -45.63 16.48 15.38
CA ALA A 195 -44.56 15.61 15.85
C ALA A 195 -43.71 15.05 14.69
N ALA A 196 -44.35 14.65 13.59
CA ALA A 196 -43.65 14.22 12.37
C ALA A 196 -42.80 15.35 11.78
N GLN A 197 -43.34 16.57 11.72
CA GLN A 197 -42.61 17.75 11.25
C GLN A 197 -41.40 18.07 12.16
N HIS A 198 -41.57 18.00 13.48
CA HIS A 198 -40.48 18.22 14.44
C HIS A 198 -39.36 17.19 14.28
N PHE A 199 -39.71 15.92 14.07
CA PHE A 199 -38.74 14.86 13.81
C PHE A 199 -37.95 15.10 12.53
N GLU A 200 -38.63 15.47 11.43
CA GLU A 200 -37.97 15.82 10.16
C GLU A 200 -37.01 17.01 10.33
N GLN A 201 -37.45 18.07 11.02
CA GLN A 201 -36.61 19.25 11.29
C GLN A 201 -35.37 18.89 12.12
N GLN A 202 -35.53 18.06 13.16
CA GLN A 202 -34.42 17.62 14.00
C GLN A 202 -33.42 16.75 13.22
N SER A 203 -33.93 15.85 12.38
CA SER A 203 -33.12 15.01 11.51
C SER A 203 -32.31 15.83 10.49
N LEU A 204 -32.94 16.82 9.84
CA LEU A 204 -32.27 17.73 8.91
C LEU A 204 -31.20 18.58 9.60
N ALA A 205 -31.49 19.10 10.79
CA ALA A 205 -30.54 19.88 11.57
C ALA A 205 -29.32 19.04 11.97
N ALA A 206 -29.53 17.82 12.47
CA ALA A 206 -28.45 16.89 12.82
C ALA A 206 -27.59 16.56 11.59
N GLY A 207 -28.20 16.16 10.47
CA GLY A 207 -27.48 15.82 9.24
C GLY A 207 -26.67 16.97 8.66
N ARG A 208 -27.18 18.21 8.74
CA ARG A 208 -26.44 19.42 8.36
C ARG A 208 -25.19 19.59 9.22
N TRP A 209 -25.32 19.48 10.54
CA TRP A 209 -24.21 19.67 11.47
C TRP A 209 -23.14 18.59 11.34
N ASP A 210 -23.56 17.32 11.19
CA ASP A 210 -22.63 16.21 10.97
C ASP A 210 -21.85 16.42 9.67
N SER A 211 -22.53 16.82 8.59
CA SER A 211 -21.87 17.11 7.31
C SER A 211 -20.86 18.26 7.40
N GLN A 212 -21.20 19.33 8.11
CA GLN A 212 -20.29 20.47 8.32
C GLN A 212 -19.08 20.09 9.17
N LEU A 213 -19.30 19.33 10.24
CA LEU A 213 -18.25 18.87 11.15
C LEU A 213 -17.28 17.91 10.44
N ASP A 214 -17.81 16.98 9.64
CA ASP A 214 -16.99 16.06 8.86
C ASP A 214 -16.20 16.77 7.77
N ALA A 215 -16.82 17.73 7.07
CA ALA A 215 -16.12 18.56 6.08
C ALA A 215 -14.97 19.36 6.73
N LEU A 216 -15.21 19.96 7.91
CA LEU A 216 -14.18 20.66 8.67
C LEU A 216 -13.04 19.72 9.07
N ARG A 217 -13.35 18.58 9.71
CA ARG A 217 -12.35 17.59 10.14
C ARG A 217 -11.56 17.01 8.98
N HIS A 218 -12.21 16.77 7.85
CA HIS A 218 -11.53 16.28 6.65
C HIS A 218 -10.58 17.33 6.09
N THR A 219 -11.03 18.58 5.99
CA THR A 219 -10.19 19.71 5.54
C THR A 219 -9.00 19.89 6.46
N GLN A 220 -9.20 19.94 7.79
CA GLN A 220 -8.12 20.07 8.77
C GLN A 220 -7.10 18.93 8.69
N ARG A 221 -7.56 17.67 8.55
CA ARG A 221 -6.65 16.53 8.37
C ARG A 221 -5.86 16.60 7.07
N ALA A 222 -6.50 16.99 5.98
CA ALA A 222 -5.84 17.14 4.68
C ALA A 222 -4.81 18.28 4.70
N THR A 223 -5.17 19.44 5.27
CA THR A 223 -4.24 20.58 5.40
C THR A 223 -3.09 20.25 6.34
N HIS A 224 -3.36 19.57 7.45
CA HIS A 224 -2.32 19.12 8.37
C HIS A 224 -1.34 18.17 7.69
N ARG A 225 -1.86 17.16 6.96
CA ARG A 225 -1.02 16.21 6.21
C ARG A 225 -0.16 16.92 5.18
N ALA A 226 -0.75 17.80 4.38
CA ALA A 226 -0.01 18.57 3.37
C ALA A 226 1.08 19.46 3.99
N TRP A 227 0.77 20.10 5.13
CA TRP A 227 1.72 20.92 5.85
C TRP A 227 2.88 20.09 6.43
N VAL A 228 2.62 18.95 7.10
CA VAL A 228 3.65 18.04 7.62
C VAL A 228 4.59 17.56 6.49
N MET A 229 4.01 17.20 5.34
CA MET A 229 4.78 16.75 4.17
C MET A 229 5.59 17.88 3.52
N SER A 230 5.13 19.14 3.58
CA SER A 230 5.92 20.30 3.13
C SER A 230 7.03 20.64 4.13
N ALA A 231 6.70 20.67 5.42
CA ALA A 231 7.62 21.02 6.50
C ALA A 231 8.82 20.07 6.52
N ILE A 232 8.60 18.75 6.34
CA ILE A 232 9.73 17.82 6.32
C ILE A 232 10.68 18.06 5.14
N ASN A 233 10.18 18.46 3.98
CA ASN A 233 11.04 18.81 2.85
C ASN A 233 11.90 20.04 3.19
N GLU A 234 11.31 21.07 3.81
CA GLU A 234 12.03 22.25 4.25
C GLU A 234 13.12 21.90 5.29
N TYR A 235 12.78 21.10 6.30
CA TYR A 235 13.74 20.65 7.33
C TYR A 235 14.81 19.67 6.80
N GLN A 236 14.52 18.87 5.76
CA GLN A 236 15.51 18.03 5.09
C GLN A 236 16.44 18.84 4.18
N THR A 237 15.95 19.94 3.58
CA THR A 237 16.80 20.82 2.76
C THR A 237 17.75 21.64 3.63
N ASP A 238 17.35 21.90 4.88
CA ASP A 238 18.15 22.58 5.91
C ASP A 238 19.01 21.60 6.71
N GLU A 239 19.67 20.64 6.02
CA GLU A 239 20.71 19.72 6.54
C GLU A 239 22.00 20.47 7.00
N ARG A 240 21.83 21.61 7.68
CA ARG A 240 22.79 22.16 8.63
C ARG A 240 22.46 21.85 10.09
N VAL A 241 21.35 21.15 10.36
CA VAL A 241 21.05 20.66 11.71
C VAL A 241 20.81 19.16 11.70
N THR A 242 21.83 18.39 11.31
CA THR A 242 22.11 17.18 12.10
C THR A 242 22.17 17.61 13.57
N PRO A 243 21.46 16.96 14.51
CA PRO A 243 21.81 17.03 15.92
C PRO A 243 23.14 16.28 16.06
N SER A 244 24.22 16.91 15.60
CA SER A 244 25.57 16.56 15.99
C SER A 244 25.64 16.95 17.45
N THR A 245 25.63 15.94 18.30
CA THR A 245 26.19 16.00 19.65
C THR A 245 27.59 16.63 19.57
N SER A 246 27.67 17.95 19.76
CA SER A 246 28.91 18.69 19.95
C SER A 246 28.65 19.84 20.92
N PRO A 247 29.18 19.75 22.16
CA PRO A 247 28.91 20.71 23.21
C PRO A 247 29.92 21.84 23.13
N LEU A 248 29.68 22.85 22.28
CA LEU A 248 30.49 24.08 22.24
C LEU A 248 29.69 25.20 21.57
N CYS A 249 28.54 25.56 22.16
CA CYS A 249 27.98 26.90 21.96
C CYS A 249 27.92 27.57 23.32
N SER A 250 28.81 28.55 23.49
CA SER A 250 28.88 29.46 24.61
C SER A 250 27.56 30.21 24.75
N VAL A 251 26.86 29.97 25.85
CA VAL A 251 25.70 30.77 26.28
C VAL A 251 26.16 32.21 26.53
N PRO A 252 25.56 33.23 25.89
CA PRO A 252 25.76 34.62 26.31
C PRO A 252 25.05 34.88 27.66
N PRO A 253 25.58 35.77 28.52
CA PRO A 253 25.05 35.96 29.87
C PRO A 253 23.66 36.64 29.85
N ASP A 254 22.72 36.04 30.57
CA ASP A 254 21.35 36.55 30.80
C ASP A 254 21.35 37.92 31.52
N PRO A 255 20.46 38.86 31.15
CA PRO A 255 20.12 39.99 31.99
C PRO A 255 19.19 39.56 33.16
N PRO A 256 19.17 40.32 34.27
CA PRO A 256 18.54 39.88 35.52
C PRO A 256 17.00 39.81 35.41
N LEU A 257 16.45 38.61 35.64
CA LEU A 257 15.01 38.31 35.69
C LEU A 257 14.38 38.77 37.01
N ALA A 258 13.22 39.41 36.89
CA ALA A 258 12.27 39.69 37.96
C ALA A 258 11.77 38.39 38.64
N PRO A 259 11.24 38.43 39.89
CA PRO A 259 10.96 37.22 40.65
C PRO A 259 9.74 36.48 40.09
N LEU A 260 10.00 35.38 39.37
CA LEU A 260 8.99 34.40 38.99
C LEU A 260 8.68 33.50 40.18
N THR A 261 7.39 33.21 40.37
CA THR A 261 6.82 32.23 41.30
C THR A 261 7.65 30.93 41.37
N PRO A 262 7.73 30.26 42.54
CA PRO A 262 8.59 29.08 42.71
C PRO A 262 8.11 27.94 41.81
N ARG A 263 8.75 27.77 40.64
CA ARG A 263 8.58 26.58 39.79
C ARG A 263 9.39 25.46 40.41
N LEU A 264 8.78 24.29 40.57
CA LEU A 264 9.50 23.11 41.02
C LEU A 264 10.41 22.65 39.89
N GLU A 265 11.69 22.89 40.08
CA GLU A 265 12.73 22.63 39.10
C GLU A 265 13.91 21.95 39.78
N GLU A 266 14.36 20.85 39.21
CA GLU A 266 15.51 20.11 39.69
C GLU A 266 16.48 19.87 38.53
N SER A 267 17.75 20.17 38.76
CA SER A 267 18.83 19.94 37.79
C SER A 267 19.73 18.81 38.26
N PHE A 268 20.00 17.86 37.37
CA PHE A 268 20.78 16.66 37.63
C PHE A 268 21.95 16.58 36.66
N THR A 269 23.11 16.19 37.15
CA THR A 269 24.23 15.81 36.29
C THR A 269 24.28 14.28 36.20
N ILE A 270 23.85 13.73 35.06
CA ILE A 270 23.98 12.30 34.79
C ILE A 270 25.33 11.99 34.15
N HIS A 271 25.92 10.87 34.53
CA HIS A 271 27.17 10.37 33.96
C HIS A 271 26.83 9.12 33.15
N LEU A 272 27.10 9.14 31.84
CA LEU A 272 26.78 8.05 30.92
C LEU A 272 28.05 7.26 30.55
N GLY A 273 27.96 5.93 30.65
CA GLY A 273 29.02 4.98 30.28
C GLY A 273 29.87 4.47 31.46
N SER A 274 30.52 3.31 31.28
CA SER A 274 31.32 2.63 32.31
C SER A 274 32.59 3.38 32.74
N GLN A 275 33.01 4.40 31.98
CA GLN A 275 34.23 5.17 32.21
C GLN A 275 34.00 6.64 32.63
N LEU A 276 32.76 7.04 33.00
CA LEU A 276 32.46 8.39 33.54
C LEU A 276 32.90 9.58 32.66
N LYS A 277 33.20 9.38 31.37
CA LYS A 277 33.74 10.43 30.48
C LYS A 277 32.70 11.39 29.92
N GLN A 278 31.41 11.04 29.96
CA GLN A 278 30.35 11.85 29.39
C GLN A 278 29.36 12.27 30.49
N THR A 279 29.30 13.58 30.74
CA THR A 279 28.37 14.19 31.69
C THR A 279 27.29 14.96 30.94
N HIS A 280 26.03 14.78 31.33
CA HIS A 280 24.91 15.57 30.81
C HIS A 280 24.18 16.23 31.97
N ASN A 281 23.85 17.51 31.81
CA ASN A 281 22.99 18.21 32.76
C ASN A 281 21.56 18.14 32.24
N ILE A 282 20.68 17.51 32.99
CA ILE A 282 19.25 17.41 32.71
C ILE A 282 18.52 18.30 33.70
N ARG A 283 17.58 19.09 33.20
CA ARG A 283 16.68 19.93 33.99
C ARG A 283 15.27 19.36 33.91
N LEU A 284 14.71 18.95 35.04
CA LEU A 284 13.32 18.56 35.18
C LEU A 284 12.52 19.77 35.65
N VAL A 285 11.42 20.07 34.95
CA VAL A 285 10.51 21.15 35.29
C VAL A 285 9.11 20.57 35.42
N ALA A 286 8.46 20.77 36.57
CA ALA A 286 7.05 20.48 36.70
C ALA A 286 6.24 21.62 36.07
N MET A 287 5.50 21.31 35.01
CA MET A 287 4.58 22.23 34.35
C MET A 287 3.36 21.47 33.82
N ASP A 288 2.21 22.16 33.75
CA ASP A 288 1.07 21.65 33.01
C ASP A 288 1.38 21.72 31.51
N MET A 289 1.15 20.63 30.77
CA MET A 289 1.33 20.60 29.32
C MET A 289 0.37 21.60 28.63
N MET A 290 -0.76 21.91 29.27
CA MET A 290 -1.70 22.92 28.78
C MET A 290 -1.22 24.35 29.03
N ASP A 291 -0.39 24.61 30.04
CA ASP A 291 0.23 25.94 30.27
C ASP A 291 1.20 26.31 29.13
N LEU A 292 1.77 25.31 28.45
CA LEU A 292 2.56 25.49 27.23
C LEU A 292 1.70 25.74 25.98
N CYS A 293 0.41 25.40 26.04
CA CYS A 293 -0.54 25.48 24.93
C CYS A 293 -1.55 26.63 25.07
N SER A 294 -1.71 27.18 26.28
CA SER A 294 -2.56 28.34 26.56
C SER A 294 -1.83 29.61 26.13
N GLY A 295 -2.22 30.15 24.97
CA GLY A 295 -1.70 31.40 24.41
C GLY A 295 -2.09 32.67 25.16
N GLU A 296 -2.08 32.66 26.49
CA GLU A 296 -2.09 33.88 27.31
C GLU A 296 -0.78 33.95 28.08
N ARG A 297 0.26 34.48 27.43
CA ARG A 297 1.29 35.19 28.20
C ARG A 297 0.57 36.38 28.82
N GLY A 298 0.17 36.25 30.08
CA GLY A 298 -0.27 37.37 30.87
C GLY A 298 0.88 38.36 30.97
N ASP A 299 0.76 39.50 30.28
CA ASP A 299 1.39 40.72 30.74
C ASP A 299 0.77 41.05 32.09
N GLY A 300 1.54 40.81 33.15
CA GLY A 300 1.24 41.12 34.54
C GLY A 300 2.50 41.28 35.34
#